data_AF-A0A958MV52-F1
#
_entry.id   AF-A0A958MV52-F1
#
_cell.length_a   1.000
_cell.length_b   1.000
_cell.length_c   1.000
_cell.angle_alpha   90.00
_cell.angle_beta   90.00
_cell.angle_gamma   90.00
#
_symmetry.space_group_name_H-M   'P 1'
#
loop_
_entity.id
_entity.type
_entity.pdbx_description
1 polymer ?
#
loop_
_entity_poly.entity_id
_entity_poly.type
_entity_poly.pdbx_seq_one_letter_code
_entity_poly.pdbx_strand_id
1 'polypeptide(L)'
;MVGEEFLSLIEQRRFPLKELKPFASEESKGKKVTCGGQEWTCTTLGPGCFKGLDLVFFSSGDDISKEWAPKAVEDGAFAIDNSAAFRMDPNTALVVPEINGDLLPKPGLPKIIANPNCSTIQLVLALAPLKESFGISQVHVASYQDVRGAGKAATEELLNQT
;
A
#
# COMPACT_ATOMS: atom_id res chain seq x y z
N MET A 1 11.41 0.65 3.93
CA MET A 1 10.67 1.84 4.38
C MET A 1 9.16 1.57 4.45
N VAL A 2 8.39 1.64 3.35
CA VAL A 2 6.91 1.44 3.44
C VAL A 2 6.54 0.05 3.96
N GLY A 3 7.22 -1.01 3.49
CA GLY A 3 6.99 -2.36 4.01
C GLY A 3 7.28 -2.50 5.52
N GLU A 4 8.30 -1.80 6.04
CA GLU A 4 8.61 -1.78 7.48
C GLU A 4 7.50 -1.06 8.26
N GLU A 5 6.94 0.02 7.70
CA GLU A 5 5.81 0.73 8.29
C GLU A 5 4.55 -0.15 8.35
N PHE A 6 4.28 -0.97 7.33
CA PHE A 6 3.18 -1.94 7.40
C PHE A 6 3.34 -2.90 8.58
N LEU A 7 4.55 -3.46 8.78
CA LEU A 7 4.81 -4.36 9.91
C LEU A 7 4.60 -3.67 11.27
N SER A 8 5.11 -2.44 11.39
CA SER A 8 4.91 -1.59 12.58
C SER A 8 3.43 -1.34 12.85
N LEU A 9 2.64 -0.97 11.83
CA LEU A 9 1.21 -0.72 11.97
C LEU A 9 0.41 -1.97 12.33
N ILE A 10 0.77 -3.13 11.78
CA ILE A 10 0.15 -4.42 12.13
C ILE A 10 0.33 -4.69 13.62
N GLU A 11 1.53 -4.48 14.17
CA GLU A 11 1.81 -4.69 15.60
C GLU A 11 1.10 -3.66 16.48
N GLN A 12 1.21 -2.37 16.15
CA GLN A 12 0.60 -1.28 16.91
C GLN A 12 -0.92 -1.43 17.00
N ARG A 13 -1.55 -1.83 15.89
CA ARG A 13 -3.00 -2.04 15.82
C ARG A 13 -3.45 -3.39 16.34
N ARG A 14 -2.52 -4.27 16.73
CA ARG A 14 -2.78 -5.68 17.09
C ARG A 14 -3.65 -6.35 16.01
N PHE A 15 -3.32 -6.09 14.74
CA PHE A 15 -4.11 -6.55 13.62
C PHE A 15 -4.15 -8.09 13.63
N PRO A 16 -5.31 -8.72 13.45
CA PRO A 16 -5.41 -10.18 13.44
C PRO A 16 -4.53 -10.78 12.34
N LEU A 17 -3.46 -11.46 12.75
CA LEU A 17 -2.46 -12.04 11.85
C LEU A 17 -2.29 -13.51 12.19
N LYS A 18 -2.66 -14.39 11.25
CA LYS A 18 -2.44 -15.84 11.35
C LYS A 18 -1.14 -16.26 10.67
N GLU A 19 -0.85 -15.66 9.53
CA GLU A 19 0.31 -15.96 8.68
C GLU A 19 0.79 -14.67 8.00
N LEU A 20 2.11 -14.51 7.88
CA LEU A 20 2.73 -13.42 7.14
C LEU A 20 3.74 -13.98 6.13
N LYS A 21 3.64 -13.54 4.88
CA LYS A 21 4.62 -13.86 3.83
C LYS A 21 5.26 -12.56 3.32
N PRO A 22 6.44 -12.18 3.82
CA PRO A 22 7.14 -11.02 3.30
C PRO A 22 7.82 -11.34 1.97
N PHE A 23 7.54 -10.54 0.95
CA PHE A 23 8.15 -10.68 -0.38
C PHE A 23 9.16 -9.56 -0.63
N ALA A 24 10.31 -9.90 -1.19
CA ALA A 24 11.37 -8.95 -1.53
C ALA A 24 12.07 -9.32 -2.85
N SER A 25 12.97 -8.43 -3.32
CA SER A 25 13.84 -8.71 -4.46
C SER A 25 14.77 -9.90 -4.18
N GLU A 26 15.34 -10.50 -5.22
CA GLU A 26 16.31 -11.61 -5.08
C GLU A 26 17.51 -11.22 -4.19
N GLU A 27 17.96 -9.97 -4.26
CA GLU A 27 19.03 -9.43 -3.40
C GLU A 27 18.69 -9.42 -1.91
N SER A 28 17.39 -9.39 -1.58
CA SER A 28 16.88 -9.34 -0.20
C SER A 28 16.24 -10.66 0.25
N LYS A 29 16.32 -11.70 -0.58
CA LYS A 29 15.86 -13.05 -0.24
C LYS A 29 16.59 -13.58 0.99
N GLY A 30 15.86 -14.20 1.89
CA GLY A 30 16.43 -14.76 3.12
C GLY A 30 16.64 -13.75 4.26
N LYS A 31 16.47 -12.45 4.02
CA LYS A 31 16.40 -11.46 5.11
C LYS A 31 15.24 -11.81 6.02
N LYS A 32 15.40 -11.57 7.31
CA LYS A 32 14.34 -11.77 8.31
C LYS A 32 13.70 -10.45 8.68
N VAL A 33 12.39 -10.47 8.88
CA VAL A 33 11.61 -9.37 9.47
C VAL A 33 10.88 -9.90 10.69
N THR A 34 10.74 -9.07 11.72
CA THR A 34 9.99 -9.44 12.92
C THR A 34 8.62 -8.78 12.89
N CYS A 35 7.57 -9.54 13.17
CA CYS A 35 6.21 -9.02 13.32
C CYS A 35 5.37 -9.99 14.16
N GLY A 36 4.63 -9.47 15.13
CA GLY A 36 3.75 -10.28 15.99
C GLY A 36 4.53 -11.19 16.94
N GLY A 37 5.73 -10.76 17.36
CA GLY A 37 6.61 -11.56 18.22
C GLY A 37 7.23 -12.79 17.53
N GLN A 38 7.14 -12.88 16.20
CA GLN A 38 7.71 -13.96 15.40
C GLN A 38 8.64 -13.40 14.31
N GLU A 39 9.66 -14.18 13.94
CA GLU A 39 10.52 -13.89 12.79
C GLU A 39 9.95 -14.53 11.51
N TRP A 40 9.91 -13.76 10.43
CA TRP A 40 9.44 -14.18 9.11
C TRP A 40 10.55 -13.98 8.09
N THR A 41 10.78 -14.99 7.25
CA THR A 41 11.83 -14.95 6.23
C THR A 41 11.29 -14.39 4.93
N CYS A 42 11.95 -13.37 4.37
CA CYS A 42 11.64 -12.80 3.07
C CYS A 42 11.89 -13.82 1.96
N THR A 43 10.87 -14.02 1.12
CA THR A 43 10.95 -14.85 -0.09
C THR A 43 10.80 -13.98 -1.34
N THR A 44 11.01 -14.57 -2.51
CA THR A 44 10.80 -13.87 -3.79
C THR A 44 9.45 -14.21 -4.39
N LEU A 45 8.95 -13.33 -5.25
CA LEU A 45 7.68 -13.54 -5.95
C LEU A 45 7.80 -14.74 -6.91
N GLY A 46 6.76 -15.56 -6.95
CA GLY A 46 6.73 -16.76 -7.78
C GLY A 46 5.30 -17.23 -8.07
N PRO A 47 5.08 -18.09 -9.07
CA PRO A 47 3.74 -18.60 -9.39
C PRO A 47 3.07 -19.26 -8.17
N GLY A 48 1.83 -18.87 -7.88
CA GLY A 48 1.05 -19.44 -6.76
C GLY A 48 1.50 -18.99 -5.37
N CYS A 49 2.41 -18.01 -5.26
CA CYS A 49 2.97 -17.59 -3.97
C CYS A 49 1.95 -16.91 -3.05
N PHE A 50 0.82 -16.46 -3.58
CA PHE A 50 -0.24 -15.80 -2.81
C PHE A 50 -1.34 -16.75 -2.34
N LYS A 51 -1.30 -18.04 -2.73
CA LYS A 51 -2.29 -19.02 -2.31
C LYS A 51 -2.38 -19.11 -0.79
N GLY A 52 -3.63 -19.08 -0.31
CA GLY A 52 -3.96 -19.13 1.11
C GLY A 52 -3.82 -17.80 1.85
N LEU A 53 -3.44 -16.71 1.17
CA LEU A 53 -3.47 -15.36 1.73
C LEU A 53 -4.82 -14.69 1.49
N ASP A 54 -5.26 -13.88 2.44
CA ASP A 54 -6.47 -13.08 2.30
C ASP A 54 -6.18 -11.68 1.72
N LEU A 55 -5.05 -11.10 2.12
CA LEU A 55 -4.63 -9.73 1.77
C LEU A 55 -3.16 -9.72 1.34
N VAL A 56 -2.86 -8.98 0.27
CA VAL A 56 -1.49 -8.74 -0.21
C VAL A 56 -1.30 -7.24 -0.41
N PHE A 57 -0.34 -6.66 0.32
CA PHE A 57 0.02 -5.24 0.20
C PHE A 57 1.22 -5.08 -0.74
N PHE A 58 1.04 -4.31 -1.82
CA PHE A 58 2.10 -4.00 -2.77
C PHE A 58 2.67 -2.61 -2.47
N SER A 59 4.00 -2.54 -2.37
CA SER A 59 4.74 -1.27 -2.29
C SER A 59 6.10 -1.38 -3.00
N SER A 60 6.11 -2.10 -4.12
CA SER A 60 7.32 -2.54 -4.84
C SER A 60 7.50 -1.86 -6.21
N GLY A 61 6.74 -0.80 -6.48
CA GLY A 61 6.75 -0.07 -7.74
C GLY A 61 5.68 -0.52 -8.74
N ASP A 62 5.48 0.29 -9.78
CA ASP A 62 4.37 0.13 -10.73
C ASP A 62 4.49 -1.16 -11.55
N ASP A 63 5.69 -1.50 -12.05
CA ASP A 63 5.89 -2.67 -12.92
C ASP A 63 5.63 -3.98 -12.18
N ILE A 64 6.13 -4.10 -10.95
CA ILE A 64 5.86 -5.25 -10.09
C ILE A 64 4.36 -5.35 -9.79
N SER A 65 3.70 -4.24 -9.50
CA SER A 65 2.28 -4.25 -9.17
C SER A 65 1.43 -4.64 -10.38
N LYS A 66 1.74 -4.13 -11.58
CA LYS A 66 1.06 -4.54 -12.84
C LYS A 66 1.16 -6.03 -13.10
N GLU A 67 2.32 -6.64 -12.83
CA GLU A 67 2.53 -8.06 -13.08
C GLU A 67 1.89 -8.95 -11.99
N TRP A 68 2.00 -8.55 -10.72
CA TRP A 68 1.74 -9.46 -9.60
C TRP A 68 0.42 -9.19 -8.86
N ALA A 69 -0.13 -7.97 -8.89
CA ALA A 69 -1.43 -7.70 -8.28
C ALA A 69 -2.57 -8.52 -8.93
N PRO A 70 -2.64 -8.70 -10.27
CA PRO A 70 -3.63 -9.60 -10.88
C PRO A 70 -3.46 -11.05 -10.44
N LYS A 71 -2.23 -11.53 -10.32
CA LYS A 71 -1.92 -12.90 -9.86
C LYS A 71 -2.35 -13.13 -8.41
N ALA A 72 -2.23 -12.13 -7.54
CA ALA A 72 -2.73 -12.20 -6.17
C ALA A 72 -4.26 -12.38 -6.14
N VAL A 73 -4.98 -11.66 -6.99
CA VAL A 73 -6.43 -11.81 -7.15
C VAL A 73 -6.80 -13.19 -7.71
N GLU A 74 -6.06 -13.69 -8.70
CA GLU A 74 -6.24 -15.05 -9.24
C GLU A 74 -6.02 -16.15 -8.19
N ASP A 75 -5.05 -15.96 -7.30
CA ASP A 75 -4.76 -16.84 -6.16
C ASP A 75 -5.77 -16.70 -5.00
N GLY A 76 -6.73 -15.77 -5.10
CA GLY A 76 -7.83 -15.60 -4.15
C GLY A 76 -7.62 -14.53 -3.08
N ALA A 77 -6.60 -13.68 -3.20
CA ALA A 77 -6.27 -12.64 -2.24
C ALA A 77 -6.63 -11.23 -2.75
N PHE A 78 -7.05 -10.32 -1.87
CA PHE A 78 -7.16 -8.91 -2.24
C PHE A 78 -5.77 -8.31 -2.45
N ALA A 79 -5.59 -7.57 -3.55
CA ALA A 79 -4.36 -6.86 -3.83
C ALA A 79 -4.53 -5.38 -3.49
N ILE A 80 -3.89 -4.92 -2.41
CA ILE A 80 -3.89 -3.51 -1.99
C ILE A 80 -2.62 -2.86 -2.52
N ASP A 81 -2.75 -2.04 -3.57
CA ASP A 81 -1.61 -1.49 -4.30
C ASP A 81 -1.29 -0.05 -3.91
N ASN A 82 -0.10 0.16 -3.31
CA ASN A 82 0.42 1.48 -2.98
C ASN A 82 1.16 2.19 -4.12
N SER A 83 1.28 1.55 -5.28
CA SER A 83 1.90 2.13 -6.48
C SER A 83 0.95 3.05 -7.25
N ALA A 84 1.39 3.61 -8.37
CA ALA A 84 0.55 4.35 -9.29
C ALA A 84 -0.11 3.48 -10.37
N ALA A 85 0.27 2.18 -10.45
CA ALA A 85 -0.11 1.27 -11.54
C ALA A 85 -1.60 1.26 -11.88
N PHE A 86 -2.46 1.26 -10.87
CA PHE A 86 -3.91 1.10 -11.06
C PHE A 86 -4.73 2.33 -10.67
N ARG A 87 -4.10 3.45 -10.32
CA ARG A 87 -4.83 4.65 -9.83
C ARG A 87 -5.78 5.26 -10.85
N MET A 88 -5.48 5.10 -12.14
CA MET A 88 -6.26 5.63 -13.25
C MET A 88 -7.04 4.55 -14.01
N ASP A 89 -6.99 3.29 -13.56
CA ASP A 89 -7.76 2.21 -14.17
C ASP A 89 -9.25 2.37 -13.78
N PRO A 90 -10.17 2.54 -14.75
CA PRO A 90 -11.59 2.72 -14.46
C PRO A 90 -12.24 1.50 -13.77
N ASN A 91 -11.60 0.32 -13.81
CA ASN A 91 -12.10 -0.89 -13.18
C ASN A 91 -11.53 -1.15 -11.78
N THR A 92 -10.59 -0.31 -11.32
CA THR A 92 -9.95 -0.45 -10.02
C THR A 92 -10.45 0.64 -9.08
N ALA A 93 -10.90 0.25 -7.89
CA ALA A 93 -11.33 1.22 -6.88
C ALA A 93 -10.11 1.95 -6.30
N LEU A 94 -10.11 3.28 -6.39
CA LEU A 94 -9.14 4.17 -5.75
C LEU A 94 -9.71 4.65 -4.41
N VAL A 95 -9.20 4.12 -3.29
CA VAL A 95 -9.91 4.19 -2.00
C VAL A 95 -9.13 4.96 -0.93
N VAL A 96 -9.81 5.91 -0.29
CA VAL A 96 -9.50 6.41 1.06
C VAL A 96 -10.64 5.94 1.97
N PRO A 97 -10.38 5.05 2.95
CA PRO A 97 -11.44 4.39 3.71
C PRO A 97 -12.48 5.33 4.31
N GLU A 98 -12.05 6.48 4.84
CA GLU A 98 -12.91 7.47 5.49
C GLU A 98 -13.75 8.31 4.50
N ILE A 99 -13.42 8.28 3.20
CA ILE A 99 -14.06 9.12 2.17
C ILE A 99 -14.96 8.31 1.24
N ASN A 100 -14.47 7.17 0.76
CA ASN A 100 -15.16 6.35 -0.24
C ASN A 100 -14.93 4.86 0.01
N GLY A 101 -14.86 4.45 1.28
CA GLY A 101 -14.70 3.04 1.68
C GLY A 101 -15.87 2.14 1.26
N ASP A 102 -17.03 2.73 0.94
CA ASP A 102 -18.18 2.03 0.37
C ASP A 102 -17.94 1.46 -1.03
N LEU A 103 -16.91 1.95 -1.74
CA LEU A 103 -16.46 1.38 -3.01
C LEU A 103 -15.73 0.04 -2.86
N LEU A 104 -15.38 -0.36 -1.64
CA LEU A 104 -14.71 -1.63 -1.41
C LEU A 104 -15.63 -2.79 -1.84
N PRO A 105 -15.06 -3.80 -2.54
CA PRO A 105 -15.81 -4.99 -2.92
C PRO A 105 -16.32 -5.75 -1.69
N LYS A 106 -17.38 -6.52 -1.87
CA LYS A 106 -17.93 -7.38 -0.82
C LYS A 106 -16.87 -8.39 -0.35
N PRO A 107 -16.90 -8.79 0.93
CA PRO A 107 -16.06 -9.88 1.42
C PRO A 107 -16.19 -11.13 0.53
N GLY A 108 -15.06 -11.79 0.26
CA GLY A 108 -15.01 -13.01 -0.56
C GLY A 108 -15.00 -12.77 -2.08
N LEU A 109 -14.93 -11.53 -2.55
CA LEU A 109 -14.69 -11.20 -3.97
C LEU A 109 -13.37 -10.45 -4.13
N PRO A 110 -12.22 -11.15 -4.13
CA PRO A 110 -10.90 -10.55 -4.31
C PRO A 110 -10.83 -9.62 -5.53
N LYS A 111 -10.26 -8.43 -5.32
CA LYS A 111 -10.01 -7.42 -6.34
C LYS A 111 -8.71 -6.69 -6.04
N ILE A 112 -8.21 -6.00 -7.05
CA ILE A 112 -7.19 -4.96 -6.89
C ILE A 112 -7.88 -3.71 -6.33
N ILE A 113 -7.27 -3.10 -5.32
CA ILE A 113 -7.68 -1.84 -4.71
C ILE A 113 -6.47 -0.92 -4.77
N ALA A 114 -6.61 0.23 -5.43
CA ALA A 114 -5.53 1.20 -5.54
C ALA A 114 -5.54 2.14 -4.33
N ASN A 115 -4.36 2.35 -3.76
CA ASN A 115 -4.08 3.39 -2.78
C ASN A 115 -3.79 4.71 -3.52
N PRO A 116 -4.41 5.84 -3.15
CA PRO A 116 -4.08 7.14 -3.73
C PRO A 116 -2.65 7.59 -3.41
N ASN A 117 -2.24 8.68 -4.07
CA ASN A 117 -0.99 9.35 -3.74
C ASN A 117 -1.03 9.90 -2.30
N CYS A 118 0.10 9.83 -1.59
CA CYS A 118 0.21 10.25 -0.19
C CYS A 118 -0.25 11.71 0.05
N SER A 119 0.10 12.64 -0.83
CA SER A 119 -0.33 14.04 -0.73
C SER A 119 -1.84 14.19 -0.93
N THR A 120 -2.42 13.39 -1.83
CA THR A 120 -3.86 13.38 -2.09
C THR A 120 -4.64 12.87 -0.89
N ILE A 121 -4.21 11.77 -0.26
CA ILE A 121 -4.90 11.19 0.92
C ILE A 121 -5.05 12.25 2.02
N GLN A 122 -3.95 12.92 2.36
CA GLN A 122 -3.94 13.95 3.40
C GLN A 122 -4.86 15.13 3.04
N LEU A 123 -4.80 15.57 1.77
CA LEU A 123 -5.61 16.68 1.28
C LEU A 123 -7.10 16.34 1.30
N VAL A 124 -7.52 15.20 0.76
CA VAL A 124 -8.95 14.87 0.65
C VAL A 124 -9.61 14.62 2.00
N LEU A 125 -8.87 14.08 2.98
CA LEU A 125 -9.35 13.96 4.36
C LEU A 125 -9.68 15.32 4.97
N ALA A 126 -8.82 16.32 4.76
CA ALA A 126 -9.06 17.67 5.25
C ALA A 126 -10.21 18.38 4.49
N LEU A 127 -10.33 18.13 3.18
CA LEU A 127 -11.32 18.79 2.33
C LEU A 127 -12.71 18.15 2.39
N ALA A 128 -12.83 16.88 2.74
CA ALA A 128 -14.10 16.16 2.75
C ALA A 128 -15.24 16.86 3.53
N PRO A 129 -15.05 17.27 4.80
CA PRO A 129 -16.12 17.96 5.54
C PRO A 129 -16.48 19.32 4.94
N LEU A 130 -15.50 20.01 4.33
CA LEU A 130 -15.72 21.30 3.65
C LEU A 130 -16.53 21.10 2.37
N LYS A 131 -16.21 20.07 1.58
CA LYS A 131 -16.95 19.70 0.38
C LYS A 131 -18.40 19.35 0.71
N GLU A 132 -18.63 18.56 1.76
CA GLU A 132 -19.98 18.17 2.18
C GLU A 132 -20.81 19.37 2.64
N SER A 133 -20.21 20.27 3.43
CA SER A 133 -20.93 21.40 4.03
C SER A 133 -21.15 22.58 3.06
N PHE A 134 -20.21 22.83 2.15
CA PHE A 134 -20.19 24.07 1.36
C PHE A 134 -20.02 23.84 -0.15
N GLY A 135 -19.68 22.62 -0.57
CA GLY A 135 -19.18 22.36 -1.91
C GLY A 135 -17.76 22.90 -2.13
N ILE A 136 -17.07 22.37 -3.13
CA ILE A 136 -15.76 22.85 -3.57
C ILE A 136 -15.75 22.86 -5.09
N SER A 137 -15.48 24.01 -5.70
CA SER A 137 -15.33 24.16 -7.15
C SER A 137 -13.87 24.06 -7.60
N GLN A 138 -12.93 24.52 -6.78
CA GLN A 138 -11.52 24.58 -7.12
C GLN A 138 -10.64 24.60 -5.86
N VAL A 139 -9.46 23.98 -5.96
CA VAL A 139 -8.45 23.96 -4.90
C VAL A 139 -7.11 24.33 -5.51
N HIS A 140 -6.41 25.28 -4.90
CA HIS A 140 -5.01 25.58 -5.21
C HIS A 140 -4.14 25.09 -4.07
N VAL A 141 -3.12 24.29 -4.38
CA VAL A 141 -2.29 23.64 -3.37
C VAL A 141 -0.82 23.91 -3.64
N ALA A 142 -0.11 24.37 -2.62
CA ALA A 142 1.34 24.34 -2.56
C ALA A 142 1.74 23.28 -1.52
N SER A 143 2.45 22.23 -1.96
CA SER A 143 2.86 21.13 -1.08
C SER A 143 4.29 21.31 -0.61
N TYR A 144 4.53 21.08 0.68
CA TYR A 144 5.87 21.03 1.28
C TYR A 144 6.11 19.60 1.72
N GLN A 145 6.70 18.80 0.83
CA GLN A 145 6.79 17.35 1.01
C GLN A 145 8.12 16.93 1.65
N ASP A 146 8.03 15.91 2.50
CA ASP A 146 9.17 15.30 3.16
C ASP A 146 9.96 14.41 2.18
N VAL A 147 11.29 14.41 2.31
CA VAL A 147 12.21 13.61 1.47
C VAL A 147 11.92 12.11 1.54
N ARG A 148 11.31 11.62 2.64
CA ARG A 148 10.93 10.21 2.79
C ARG A 148 10.03 9.72 1.66
N GLY A 149 9.24 10.60 1.03
CA GLY A 149 8.45 10.25 -0.16
C GLY A 149 9.30 9.75 -1.33
N ALA A 150 10.56 10.18 -1.44
CA ALA A 150 11.53 9.73 -2.45
C ALA A 150 12.29 8.45 -2.02
N GLY A 151 11.98 7.90 -0.85
CA GLY A 151 12.53 6.63 -0.36
C GLY A 151 13.80 6.77 0.47
N LYS A 152 14.35 5.62 0.84
CA LYS A 152 15.45 5.50 1.82
C LYS A 152 16.73 6.19 1.33
N ALA A 153 17.12 5.96 0.08
CA ALA A 153 18.34 6.54 -0.48
C ALA A 153 18.33 8.08 -0.45
N ALA A 154 17.21 8.71 -0.83
CA ALA A 154 17.07 10.17 -0.77
C ALA A 154 17.08 10.69 0.67
N THR A 155 16.54 9.93 1.62
CA THR A 155 16.58 10.28 3.05
C THR A 155 18.02 10.25 3.58
N GLU A 156 18.79 9.22 3.22
CA GLU A 156 20.21 9.10 3.58
C GLU A 156 21.05 10.21 2.92
N GLU A 157 20.75 10.57 1.67
CA GLU A 157 21.39 11.69 0.98
C GLU A 157 21.17 13.02 1.71
N LEU A 158 19.93 13.34 2.09
CA LEU A 158 19.63 14.56 2.83
C LEU A 158 20.42 14.64 4.13
N LEU A 159 20.47 13.55 4.90
CA LEU A 159 21.21 13.50 6.16
C LEU A 159 22.72 13.67 5.96
N ASN A 160 23.28 13.21 4.85
CA ASN A 160 24.69 13.39 4.53
C ASN A 160 25.03 14.83 4.07
N GLN A 161 24.04 15.61 3.67
CA GLN A 161 24.20 16.99 3.18
C GLN A 161 24.01 18.06 4.28
N THR A 162 23.66 17.67 5.50
CA THR A 162 23.38 18.55 6.66
C THR A 162 24.22 18.19 7.87
#